data_AF-A0A942Z0J6-F1
#
_entry.id   AF-A0A942Z0J6-F1
#
_cell.length_a   1.000
_cell.length_b   1.000
_cell.length_c   1.000
_cell.angle_alpha   90.00
_cell.angle_beta   90.00
_cell.angle_gamma   90.00
#
_symmetry.space_group_name_H-M   'P 1'
#
loop_
_entity.id
_entity.type
_entity.pdbx_description
1 polymer ?
#
loop_
_entity_poly.entity_id
_entity_poly.type
_entity_poly.pdbx_seq_one_letter_code
_entity_poly.pdbx_strand_id
1 'polypeptide(L)'
;MSVQLLIESMEKLLILHQQLYETAIEKTEVIKANDIKSLDKLLREEQKLATSIQIAENKRQQATAILSNGDKGTTVSQLIQKLEGLDKNKLSELQEKLSNVILELQETNALNQQLLQYSLQFINLNLDLLAPEQELPNYTKTQNEVSDNANIGRSVFDSKA
;
A
#
# COMPACT_ATOMS: atom_id res chain seq x y z
N MET A 1 8.97 -15.78 -34.92
CA MET A 1 9.65 -14.65 -34.26
C MET A 1 8.78 -13.96 -33.20
N SER A 2 7.57 -13.49 -33.54
CA SER A 2 6.75 -12.72 -32.57
C SER A 2 6.19 -13.53 -31.39
N VAL A 3 5.93 -14.84 -31.54
CA VAL A 3 5.51 -15.75 -30.45
C VAL A 3 6.62 -15.92 -29.41
N GLN A 4 7.86 -16.02 -29.86
CA GLN A 4 9.01 -16.22 -28.98
C GLN A 4 9.30 -14.98 -28.13
N LEU A 5 9.10 -13.79 -28.69
CA LEU A 5 9.17 -12.52 -27.94
C LEU A 5 8.10 -12.44 -26.85
N LEU A 6 6.90 -12.99 -27.11
CA LEU A 6 5.86 -13.09 -26.10
C LEU A 6 6.27 -14.04 -24.97
N ILE A 7 6.82 -15.22 -25.30
CA ILE A 7 7.32 -16.19 -24.31
C ILE A 7 8.42 -15.56 -23.44
N GLU A 8 9.41 -14.90 -24.04
CA GLU A 8 10.48 -14.21 -23.29
C GLU A 8 9.92 -13.10 -22.39
N SER A 9 8.92 -12.35 -22.85
CA SER A 9 8.28 -11.33 -22.03
C SER A 9 7.52 -11.92 -20.84
N MET A 10 6.88 -13.09 -21.01
CA MET A 10 6.19 -13.80 -19.94
C MET A 10 7.16 -14.45 -18.95
N GLU A 11 8.26 -15.06 -19.41
CA GLU A 11 9.32 -15.57 -18.55
C GLU A 11 9.95 -14.44 -17.71
N LYS A 12 10.18 -13.28 -18.33
CA LYS A 12 10.69 -12.11 -17.60
C LYS A 12 9.69 -11.59 -16.57
N LEU A 13 8.39 -11.55 -16.90
CA LEU A 13 7.34 -11.18 -15.95
C LEU A 13 7.31 -12.15 -14.76
N LEU A 14 7.42 -13.45 -15.02
CA LEU A 14 7.46 -14.48 -13.97
C LEU A 14 8.62 -14.24 -12.99
N ILE A 15 9.83 -14.03 -13.50
CA ILE A 15 11.02 -13.77 -12.66
C ILE A 15 10.83 -12.50 -11.82
N LEU A 16 10.31 -11.42 -12.43
CA LEU A 16 10.07 -10.18 -11.70
C LEU A 16 9.00 -10.34 -10.61
N HIS A 17 7.94 -11.12 -10.86
CA HIS A 17 6.93 -11.41 -9.86
C HIS A 17 7.45 -12.31 -8.74
N GLN A 18 8.33 -13.27 -9.02
CA GLN A 18 9.01 -14.07 -8.00
C GLN A 18 9.92 -13.21 -7.11
N GLN A 19 10.70 -12.31 -7.70
CA GLN A 19 11.51 -11.36 -6.93
C GLN A 19 10.65 -10.46 -6.05
N LEU A 20 9.51 -9.99 -6.56
CA LEU A 20 8.57 -9.19 -5.80
C LEU A 20 7.95 -9.98 -4.63
N TYR A 21 7.70 -11.27 -4.83
CA TYR A 21 7.23 -12.17 -3.78
C TYR A 21 8.27 -12.39 -2.68
N GLU A 22 9.54 -12.61 -3.04
CA GLU A 22 10.65 -12.69 -2.08
C GLU A 22 10.77 -11.39 -1.25
N THR A 23 10.70 -10.24 -1.93
CA THR A 23 10.69 -8.91 -1.27
C THR A 23 9.50 -8.77 -0.31
N ALA A 24 8.33 -9.30 -0.66
CA ALA A 24 7.14 -9.27 0.20
C ALA A 24 7.29 -10.17 1.45
N ILE A 25 7.96 -11.32 1.33
CA ILE A 25 8.31 -12.18 2.48
C ILE A 25 9.31 -11.45 3.38
N GLU A 26 10.38 -10.88 2.82
CA GLU A 26 11.36 -10.11 3.60
C GLU A 26 10.71 -8.93 4.34
N LYS A 27 9.76 -8.25 3.69
CA LYS A 27 8.95 -7.19 4.32
C LYS A 27 8.19 -7.69 5.55
N THR A 28 7.69 -8.91 5.53
CA THR A 28 7.03 -9.54 6.69
C THR A 28 7.99 -9.63 7.88
N GLU A 29 9.23 -10.07 7.65
CA GLU A 29 10.24 -10.22 8.70
C GLU A 29 10.74 -8.86 9.22
N VAL A 30 10.93 -7.89 8.33
CA VAL A 30 11.34 -6.53 8.70
C VAL A 30 10.25 -5.81 9.51
N ILE A 31 8.97 -6.00 9.18
CA ILE A 31 7.84 -5.46 9.94
C ILE A 31 7.83 -6.05 11.35
N LYS A 32 8.01 -7.37 11.50
CA LYS A 32 8.12 -8.02 12.82
C LYS A 32 9.30 -7.50 13.64
N ALA A 33 10.44 -7.24 13.00
CA ALA A 33 11.64 -6.71 13.64
C ALA A 33 11.56 -5.19 13.93
N ASN A 34 10.52 -4.50 13.46
CA ASN A 34 10.31 -3.06 13.59
C ASN A 34 11.49 -2.20 13.04
N ASP A 35 12.20 -2.69 12.02
CA ASP A 35 13.35 -2.00 11.42
C ASP A 35 12.93 -1.09 10.26
N ILE A 36 12.72 0.19 10.60
CA ILE A 36 12.29 1.24 9.67
C ILE A 36 13.32 1.49 8.55
N LYS A 37 14.62 1.30 8.81
CA LYS A 37 15.67 1.57 7.82
C LYS A 37 15.70 0.51 6.73
N SER A 38 15.53 -0.75 7.11
CA SER A 38 15.43 -1.86 6.18
C SER A 38 14.12 -1.80 5.39
N LEU A 39 13.03 -1.31 6.00
CA LEU A 39 11.75 -1.10 5.32
C LEU A 39 11.84 -0.05 4.20
N ASP A 40 12.54 1.08 4.41
CA ASP A 40 12.71 2.09 3.34
C ASP A 40 13.52 1.56 2.15
N LYS A 41 14.50 0.69 2.40
CA LYS A 41 15.26 0.02 1.34
C LYS A 41 14.37 -0.92 0.53
N LEU A 42 13.62 -1.78 1.22
CA LEU A 42 12.66 -2.71 0.59
C LEU A 42 11.63 -1.96 -0.25
N LEU A 43 11.07 -0.86 0.24
CA LEU A 43 10.11 -0.03 -0.52
C LEU A 43 10.72 0.52 -1.83
N ARG A 44 11.99 0.95 -1.81
CA ARG A 44 12.68 1.43 -3.02
C ARG A 44 12.92 0.30 -4.03
N GLU A 45 13.22 -0.90 -3.55
CA GLU A 45 13.38 -2.08 -4.41
C GLU A 45 12.04 -2.52 -5.00
N GLU A 46 10.98 -2.53 -4.19
CA GLU A 46 9.59 -2.78 -4.61
C GLU A 46 9.17 -1.81 -5.73
N GLN A 47 9.47 -0.51 -5.58
CA GLN A 47 9.18 0.51 -6.59
C GLN A 47 9.94 0.27 -7.92
N LYS A 48 11.20 -0.18 -7.85
CA LYS A 48 12.00 -0.51 -9.04
C LYS A 48 11.46 -1.76 -9.74
N LEU A 49 11.08 -2.78 -8.97
CA LEU A 49 10.47 -4.00 -9.48
C LEU A 49 9.12 -3.68 -10.14
N ALA A 50 8.26 -2.90 -9.50
CA ALA A 50 6.98 -2.45 -10.05
C ALA A 50 7.15 -1.71 -11.40
N THR A 51 8.14 -0.81 -11.47
CA THR A 51 8.46 -0.10 -12.72
C THR A 51 8.95 -1.08 -13.81
N SER A 52 9.76 -2.07 -13.44
CA SER A 52 10.27 -3.09 -14.35
C SER A 52 9.15 -4.01 -14.87
N ILE A 53 8.21 -4.39 -14.00
CA ILE A 53 7.00 -5.15 -14.34
C ILE A 53 6.16 -4.34 -15.34
N GLN A 54 5.95 -3.04 -15.09
CA GLN A 54 5.19 -2.19 -16.00
C GLN A 54 5.82 -2.12 -17.40
N ILE A 55 7.15 -2.07 -17.49
CA ILE A 55 7.87 -2.09 -18.77
C ILE A 55 7.72 -3.45 -19.45
N ALA A 56 7.86 -4.55 -18.70
CA ALA A 56 7.71 -5.90 -19.25
C ALA A 56 6.28 -6.17 -19.73
N GLU A 57 5.27 -5.71 -18.99
CA GLU A 57 3.86 -5.81 -19.36
C GLU A 57 3.53 -4.99 -20.62
N ASN A 58 4.10 -3.78 -20.74
CA ASN A 58 3.98 -3.02 -21.99
C ASN A 58 4.58 -3.78 -23.18
N LYS A 59 5.73 -4.44 -23.01
CA LYS A 59 6.32 -5.29 -24.07
C LYS A 59 5.42 -6.46 -24.42
N ARG A 60 4.82 -7.12 -23.42
CA ARG A 60 3.84 -8.20 -23.62
C ARG A 60 2.63 -7.71 -24.41
N GLN A 61 2.10 -6.53 -24.09
CA GLN A 61 0.98 -5.91 -24.82
C GLN A 61 1.34 -5.55 -26.25
N GLN A 62 2.54 -5.00 -26.48
CA GLN A 62 3.03 -4.71 -27.83
C GLN A 62 3.19 -5.98 -28.66
N ALA A 63 3.81 -7.02 -28.09
CA ALA A 63 3.96 -8.33 -28.75
C ALA A 63 2.59 -8.95 -29.10
N THR A 64 1.62 -8.82 -28.18
CA THR A 64 0.24 -9.26 -28.39
C THR A 64 -0.45 -8.49 -29.52
N ALA A 65 -0.31 -7.16 -29.54
CA ALA A 65 -0.89 -6.31 -30.59
C ALA A 65 -0.29 -6.59 -31.97
N ILE A 66 1.01 -6.91 -32.05
CA ILE A 66 1.67 -7.32 -33.30
C ILE A 66 1.09 -8.67 -33.78
N LEU A 67 0.82 -9.60 -32.86
CA LEU A 67 0.25 -10.92 -33.18
C LEU A 67 -1.23 -10.85 -33.60
N SER A 68 -1.98 -9.87 -33.10
CA SER A 68 -3.41 -9.69 -33.36
C SER A 68 -3.72 -8.76 -34.54
N ASN A 69 -2.73 -8.41 -35.38
CA ASN A 69 -2.87 -7.41 -36.44
C ASN A 69 -3.37 -6.03 -35.96
N GLY A 70 -2.97 -5.61 -34.76
CA GLY A 70 -3.30 -4.30 -34.20
C GLY A 70 -4.54 -4.27 -33.32
N ASP A 71 -5.18 -5.42 -33.07
CA ASP A 71 -6.31 -5.49 -32.16
C ASP A 71 -5.84 -5.51 -30.70
N LYS A 72 -5.90 -4.34 -30.05
CA LYS A 72 -5.46 -4.13 -28.66
C LYS A 72 -6.31 -4.87 -27.62
N GLY A 73 -7.46 -5.42 -28.03
CA GLY A 73 -8.37 -6.16 -27.15
C GLY A 73 -8.08 -7.66 -27.05
N THR A 74 -7.16 -8.20 -27.86
CA THR A 74 -6.88 -9.64 -27.85
C THR A 74 -6.11 -10.03 -26.59
N THR A 75 -6.67 -10.92 -25.78
CA THR A 75 -6.00 -11.43 -24.56
C THR A 75 -5.00 -12.53 -24.89
N VAL A 76 -4.00 -12.73 -24.03
CA VAL A 76 -3.01 -13.82 -24.19
C VAL A 76 -3.72 -15.17 -24.29
N SER A 77 -4.80 -15.38 -23.52
CA SER A 77 -5.62 -16.59 -23.62
C SER A 77 -6.21 -16.82 -25.02
N GLN A 78 -6.62 -15.75 -25.72
CA GLN A 78 -7.12 -15.85 -27.09
C GLN A 78 -6.00 -16.12 -28.11
N LEU A 79 -4.79 -15.61 -27.86
CA LEU A 79 -3.62 -15.96 -28.67
C LEU A 79 -3.22 -17.42 -28.45
N ILE A 80 -3.24 -17.91 -27.21
CA ILE A 80 -2.98 -19.33 -26.87
C ILE A 80 -3.97 -20.26 -27.56
N GLN A 81 -5.24 -19.85 -27.75
CA GLN A 81 -6.22 -20.64 -28.51
C GLN A 81 -5.96 -20.66 -30.01
N LYS A 82 -5.37 -19.60 -30.57
CA LYS A 82 -5.00 -19.50 -31.99
C LYS A 82 -3.64 -20.15 -32.31
N LEU A 83 -2.84 -20.42 -31.28
CA LEU A 83 -1.53 -21.06 -31.38
C LEU A 83 -1.69 -22.58 -31.27
N GLU A 84 -1.00 -23.33 -32.13
CA GLU A 84 -0.95 -24.79 -32.11
C GLU A 84 0.48 -25.27 -31.87
N GLY A 85 0.63 -26.41 -31.17
CA GLY A 85 1.92 -27.06 -30.94
C GLY A 85 2.60 -26.74 -29.59
N LEU A 86 3.93 -26.85 -29.56
CA LEU A 86 4.75 -26.78 -28.34
C LEU A 86 4.68 -25.40 -27.65
N ASP A 87 4.56 -24.32 -28.42
CA ASP A 87 4.50 -22.95 -27.90
C ASP A 87 3.24 -22.70 -27.06
N LYS A 88 2.12 -23.35 -27.41
CA LYS A 88 0.87 -23.29 -26.65
C LYS A 88 1.03 -23.85 -25.24
N ASN A 89 1.63 -25.03 -25.14
CA ASN A 89 1.85 -25.69 -23.84
C ASN A 89 2.77 -24.86 -22.96
N LYS A 90 3.85 -24.32 -23.53
CA LYS A 90 4.81 -23.49 -22.80
C LYS A 90 4.18 -22.18 -22.29
N LEU A 91 3.36 -21.51 -23.11
CA LEU A 91 2.62 -20.31 -22.71
C LEU A 91 1.57 -20.62 -21.64
N SER A 92 0.85 -21.74 -21.75
CA SER A 92 -0.13 -22.16 -20.76
C SER A 92 0.52 -22.43 -19.41
N GLU A 93 1.66 -23.12 -19.39
CA GLU A 93 2.42 -23.40 -18.16
C GLU A 93 2.95 -22.11 -17.52
N LEU A 94 3.48 -21.19 -18.33
CA LEU A 94 3.93 -19.88 -17.83
C LEU A 94 2.78 -19.05 -17.28
N GLN A 95 1.61 -19.08 -17.93
CA GLN A 95 0.42 -18.39 -17.45
C GLN A 95 -0.03 -18.93 -16.10
N GLU A 96 -0.09 -20.25 -15.94
CA GLU A 96 -0.47 -20.90 -14.69
C GLU A 96 0.51 -20.56 -13.57
N LYS A 97 1.82 -20.69 -13.83
CA LYS A 97 2.86 -20.33 -12.86
C LYS A 97 2.77 -18.85 -12.46
N LEU A 98 2.57 -17.95 -13.42
CA LEU A 98 2.42 -16.52 -13.14
C LEU A 98 1.18 -16.26 -12.30
N SER A 99 0.05 -16.91 -12.60
CA SER A 99 -1.18 -16.77 -11.83
C SER A 99 -0.99 -17.22 -10.38
N ASN A 100 -0.30 -18.35 -10.16
CA ASN A 100 -0.01 -18.85 -8.81
C ASN A 100 0.87 -17.88 -8.02
N VAL A 101 1.96 -17.38 -8.62
CA VAL A 101 2.84 -16.40 -7.96
C VAL A 101 2.09 -15.10 -7.64
N ILE A 102 1.19 -14.64 -8.51
CA ILE A 102 0.37 -13.44 -8.25
C ILE A 102 -0.58 -13.67 -7.08
N LEU A 103 -1.20 -14.85 -6.97
CA LEU A 103 -2.07 -15.19 -5.85
C LEU A 103 -1.28 -15.21 -4.53
N GLU A 104 -0.14 -15.89 -4.49
CA GLU A 104 0.73 -15.92 -3.31
C GLU A 104 1.20 -14.51 -2.91
N LEU A 105 1.56 -13.68 -3.90
CA LEU A 105 1.93 -12.29 -3.66
C LEU A 105 0.77 -11.46 -3.08
N GLN A 106 -0.46 -11.67 -3.55
CA GLN A 106 -1.64 -11.00 -3.01
C GLN A 106 -1.89 -11.40 -1.55
N GLU A 107 -1.77 -12.68 -1.23
CA GLU A 107 -1.91 -13.19 0.14
C GLU A 107 -0.85 -12.58 1.07
N THR A 108 0.42 -12.59 0.67
CA THR A 108 1.51 -12.01 1.46
C THR A 108 1.36 -10.49 1.63
N ASN A 109 0.89 -9.78 0.61
CA ASN A 109 0.62 -8.34 0.72
C ASN A 109 -0.55 -8.06 1.68
N ALA A 110 -1.63 -8.84 1.61
CA ALA A 110 -2.75 -8.73 2.55
C ALA A 110 -2.30 -8.99 4.00
N LEU A 111 -1.47 -10.01 4.22
CA LEU A 111 -0.89 -10.30 5.54
C LEU A 111 -0.04 -9.14 6.05
N ASN A 112 0.81 -8.56 5.21
CA ASN A 112 1.64 -7.41 5.56
C ASN A 112 0.80 -6.18 5.93
N GLN A 113 -0.31 -5.94 5.23
CA GLN A 113 -1.24 -4.86 5.56
C GLN A 113 -1.90 -5.10 6.92
N GLN A 114 -2.33 -6.33 7.20
CA GLN A 114 -2.91 -6.69 8.51
C GLN A 114 -1.90 -6.52 9.65
N LEU A 115 -0.65 -6.97 9.47
CA LEU A 115 0.41 -6.80 10.47
C LEU A 115 0.66 -5.32 10.79
N LEU A 116 0.76 -4.46 9.76
CA LEU A 116 0.90 -3.02 9.96
C LEU A 116 -0.29 -2.41 10.69
N GLN A 117 -1.51 -2.84 10.36
CA GLN A 117 -2.73 -2.37 11.00
C GLN A 117 -2.78 -2.77 12.49
N TYR A 118 -2.38 -4.00 12.82
CA TYR A 118 -2.25 -4.44 14.21
C TYR A 118 -1.16 -3.70 14.96
N SER A 119 0.01 -3.44 14.36
CA SER A 119 1.07 -2.63 14.97
C SER A 119 0.58 -1.22 15.29
N LEU A 120 -0.16 -0.58 14.36
CA LEU A 120 -0.75 0.75 14.60
C LEU A 120 -1.81 0.72 15.70
N GLN A 121 -2.69 -0.29 15.71
CA GLN A 121 -3.72 -0.42 16.74
C GLN A 121 -3.10 -0.68 18.13
N PHE A 122 -2.04 -1.47 18.19
CA PHE A 122 -1.28 -1.69 19.42
C PHE A 122 -0.64 -0.39 19.91
N ILE A 123 -0.01 0.39 19.03
CA ILE A 123 0.56 1.70 19.39
C ILE A 123 -0.52 2.64 19.90
N ASN A 124 -1.66 2.75 19.22
CA ASN A 124 -2.78 3.60 19.64
C ASN A 124 -3.32 3.20 21.01
N LEU A 125 -3.52 1.89 21.26
CA LEU A 125 -4.00 1.41 22.56
C LEU A 125 -3.00 1.68 23.70
N ASN A 126 -1.70 1.57 23.43
CA ASN A 126 -0.67 1.94 24.42
C ASN A 126 -0.62 3.45 24.64
N LEU A 127 -0.80 4.26 23.60
CA LEU A 127 -0.90 5.72 23.72
C LEU A 127 -2.14 6.13 24.52
N ASP A 128 -3.29 5.48 24.30
CA ASP A 128 -4.53 5.74 25.05
C ASP A 128 -4.37 5.34 26.53
N LEU A 129 -3.62 4.29 26.84
CA LEU A 129 -3.32 3.87 28.22
C LEU A 129 -2.33 4.81 28.93
N LEU A 130 -1.40 5.39 28.18
CA LEU A 130 -0.42 6.37 28.69
C LEU A 130 -0.97 7.81 28.67
N ALA A 131 -2.09 8.05 27.99
CA ALA A 131 -2.77 9.32 28.02
C ALA A 131 -3.28 9.56 29.45
N PRO A 132 -2.92 10.68 30.09
CA PRO A 132 -3.47 10.99 31.40
C PRO A 132 -4.99 11.04 31.27
N GLU A 133 -5.71 10.29 32.12
CA GLU A 133 -7.14 10.53 32.32
C GLU A 133 -7.28 12.04 32.56
N GLN A 134 -7.99 12.72 31.66
CA GLN A 134 -8.29 14.13 31.87
C GLN A 134 -9.05 14.19 33.18
N GLU A 135 -8.39 14.66 34.24
CA GLU A 135 -9.03 14.89 35.52
C GLU A 135 -10.26 15.76 35.24
N LEU A 136 -11.44 15.16 35.35
CA LEU A 136 -12.70 15.86 35.29
C LEU A 136 -12.60 17.01 36.31
N PRO A 137 -12.97 18.25 35.94
CA PRO A 137 -12.83 19.38 36.84
C PRO A 137 -13.63 19.09 38.11
N ASN A 138 -12.90 18.78 39.18
CA ASN A 138 -13.46 18.59 40.49
C ASN A 138 -14.20 19.88 40.84
N TYR A 139 -15.52 19.78 41.00
CA TYR A 139 -16.40 20.85 41.44
C TYR A 139 -15.87 21.45 42.75
N THR A 140 -15.11 22.54 42.69
CA THR A 140 -14.89 23.42 43.83
C THR A 140 -16.08 24.36 43.92
N LYS A 141 -17.13 23.87 44.58
CA LYS A 141 -18.24 24.69 45.04
C LYS A 141 -17.74 25.61 46.16
N THR A 142 -17.07 26.71 45.83
CA THR A 142 -16.87 27.82 46.77
C THR A 142 -18.10 28.69 46.77
N GLN A 143 -19.08 28.24 47.54
CA GLN A 143 -20.17 29.05 48.06
C GLN A 143 -19.55 30.10 48.99
N ASN A 144 -19.51 31.36 48.53
CA ASN A 144 -19.46 32.54 49.38
C ASN A 144 -19.98 33.74 48.59
N GLU A 145 -21.31 33.78 48.46
CA GLU A 145 -22.03 35.04 48.41
C GLU A 145 -21.95 35.66 49.81
N VAL A 146 -21.20 36.75 49.97
CA VAL A 146 -21.53 37.80 50.93
C VAL A 146 -21.29 39.14 50.23
N SER A 147 -22.39 39.71 49.77
CA SER A 147 -22.55 41.13 49.46
C SER A 147 -22.22 41.98 50.69
N ASP A 148 -21.44 43.06 50.53
CA ASP A 148 -21.92 44.42 50.82
C ASP A 148 -20.83 45.50 50.69
N ASN A 149 -21.27 46.68 50.22
CA ASN A 149 -20.66 48.01 50.21
C ASN A 149 -19.59 48.30 49.12
N ALA A 150 -19.68 49.36 48.31
CA ALA A 150 -20.55 50.53 48.33
C ALA A 150 -20.55 51.17 46.93
N ASN A 151 -21.75 51.45 46.43
CA ASN A 151 -22.00 52.20 45.22
C ASN A 151 -22.04 53.69 45.59
N ILE A 152 -21.01 54.47 45.23
CA ILE A 152 -21.05 55.94 45.35
C ILE A 152 -20.34 56.59 44.16
N GLY A 153 -21.15 57.24 43.31
CA GLY A 153 -20.78 58.42 42.51
C GLY A 153 -20.44 58.12 41.05
N ARG A 154 -21.28 58.50 40.07
CA ARG A 154 -21.25 59.83 39.39
C ARG A 154 -19.86 60.09 38.77
N SER A 155 -19.66 60.40 37.49
CA SER A 155 -20.46 61.17 36.54
C SER A 155 -19.53 61.45 35.35
N VAL A 156 -20.03 61.23 34.12
CA VAL A 156 -19.93 62.13 32.95
C VAL A 156 -18.53 62.57 32.46
N PHE A 157 -18.20 62.13 31.23
CA PHE A 157 -17.70 62.98 30.13
C PHE A 157 -16.92 64.28 30.47
N ASP A 158 -15.65 64.39 30.06
CA ASP A 158 -15.05 65.62 29.49
C ASP A 158 -13.65 65.28 28.93
N SER A 159 -13.39 65.28 27.61
CA SER A 159 -13.07 66.41 26.70
C SER A 159 -11.57 66.78 26.65
N LYS A 160 -11.10 66.86 25.40
CA LYS A 160 -9.79 67.33 24.90
C LYS A 160 -9.19 68.54 25.64
N ALA A 161 -7.86 68.53 25.74
CA ALA A 161 -6.97 69.69 25.53
C ALA A 161 -5.77 69.23 24.69
#